data_AF-A0A7K4CMB5-F1
#
_entry.id   AF-A0A7K4CMB5-F1
#
_cell.length_a   1.000
_cell.length_b   1.000
_cell.length_c   1.000
_cell.angle_alpha   90.00
_cell.angle_beta   90.00
_cell.angle_gamma   90.00
#
_symmetry.space_group_name_H-M   'P 1'
#
loop_
_entity.id
_entity.type
_entity.pdbx_description
1 polymer ?
#
loop_
_entity_poly.entity_id
_entity_poly.type
_entity_poly.pdbx_seq_one_letter_code
_entity_poly.pdbx_strand_id
1 'polypeptide(L)'
;ILPIDFGAEKDGARVEVDLADVAEKNLPLMDIGPKTLAMFKKELESAGTIVANGPPGVFEKPAFSKSTNELIDAMVTATEKGAYTVIGGGEFGEAAEKSGKASKISWISTGGGAMLEFLSGKWLPLFVALERSYSKFK
;
A
#
# COMPACT_ATOMS: atom_id res chain seq x y z
N ILE A 1 -4.96 9.35 -7.95
CA ILE A 1 -5.26 8.63 -9.22
C ILE A 1 -6.16 7.44 -8.86
N LEU A 2 -7.22 7.18 -9.61
CA LEU A 2 -8.11 6.02 -9.38
C LEU A 2 -7.83 4.92 -10.40
N PRO A 3 -8.09 3.64 -10.07
CA PRO A 3 -7.99 2.55 -11.03
C PRO A 3 -8.92 2.71 -12.24
N ILE A 4 -8.44 2.28 -13.40
CA ILE A 4 -9.17 2.27 -14.68
C ILE A 4 -9.32 0.86 -15.27
N ASP A 5 -8.68 -0.12 -14.67
CA ASP A 5 -8.73 -1.54 -15.01
C ASP A 5 -8.40 -2.40 -13.78
N PHE A 6 -8.85 -3.64 -13.79
CA PHE A 6 -8.86 -4.53 -12.63
C PHE A 6 -8.57 -5.98 -13.02
N GLY A 7 -7.90 -6.71 -12.12
CA GLY A 7 -7.87 -8.17 -12.13
C GLY A 7 -9.06 -8.71 -11.35
N ALA A 8 -10.00 -9.35 -12.04
CA ALA A 8 -11.19 -9.96 -11.45
C ALA A 8 -11.08 -11.48 -11.40
N GLU A 9 -11.82 -12.11 -10.49
CA GLU A 9 -11.94 -13.57 -10.44
C GLU A 9 -13.15 -14.05 -11.23
N LYS A 10 -12.93 -14.98 -12.16
CA LYS A 10 -13.98 -15.69 -12.89
C LYS A 10 -13.65 -17.17 -12.92
N ASP A 11 -14.53 -18.00 -12.34
CA ASP A 11 -14.39 -19.47 -12.32
C ASP A 11 -13.02 -19.94 -11.76
N GLY A 12 -12.49 -19.24 -10.76
CA GLY A 12 -11.18 -19.52 -10.14
C GLY A 12 -9.96 -19.04 -10.94
N ALA A 13 -10.16 -18.38 -12.08
CA ALA A 13 -9.09 -17.78 -12.88
C ALA A 13 -9.13 -16.25 -12.81
N ARG A 14 -7.97 -15.62 -12.99
CA ARG A 14 -7.86 -14.17 -13.16
C ARG A 14 -8.26 -13.77 -14.58
N VAL A 15 -9.13 -12.77 -14.70
CA VAL A 15 -9.47 -12.10 -15.95
C VAL A 15 -9.30 -10.59 -15.79
N GLU A 16 -8.80 -9.92 -16.81
CA GLU A 16 -8.68 -8.46 -16.80
C GLU A 16 -10.02 -7.80 -17.21
N VAL A 17 -10.40 -6.75 -16.50
CA VAL A 17 -11.66 -6.02 -16.68
C VAL A 17 -11.37 -4.53 -16.73
N ASP A 18 -11.72 -3.86 -17.82
CA ASP A 18 -11.69 -2.40 -17.91
C ASP A 18 -12.82 -1.79 -17.08
N LEU A 19 -12.61 -0.58 -16.54
CA LEU A 19 -13.59 0.14 -15.70
C LEU A 19 -14.98 0.24 -16.34
N ALA A 20 -15.04 0.39 -17.67
CA ALA A 20 -16.29 0.48 -18.43
C ALA A 20 -17.14 -0.80 -18.35
N ASP A 21 -16.50 -1.96 -18.16
CA ASP A 21 -17.15 -3.26 -18.17
C ASP A 21 -17.49 -3.78 -16.77
N VAL A 22 -17.02 -3.11 -15.71
CA VAL A 22 -17.13 -3.61 -14.31
C VAL A 22 -18.58 -3.88 -13.92
N ALA A 23 -19.48 -2.94 -14.24
CA ALA A 23 -20.89 -3.05 -13.90
C ALA A 23 -21.60 -4.18 -14.67
N GLU A 24 -21.26 -4.36 -15.95
CA GLU A 24 -21.85 -5.40 -16.80
C GLU A 24 -21.37 -6.79 -16.37
N LYS A 25 -20.06 -6.95 -16.14
CA LYS A 25 -19.46 -8.24 -15.81
C LYS A 25 -19.81 -8.69 -14.39
N ASN A 26 -19.99 -7.75 -13.45
CA ASN A 26 -20.34 -8.01 -12.05
C ASN A 26 -19.47 -9.12 -11.40
N LEU A 27 -18.16 -9.06 -11.67
CA LEU A 27 -17.18 -10.02 -11.16
C LEU A 27 -16.50 -9.48 -9.90
N PRO A 28 -16.07 -10.34 -8.96
CA PRO A 28 -15.26 -9.92 -7.82
C PRO A 28 -13.92 -9.32 -8.28
N LEU A 29 -13.71 -8.03 -8.03
CA LEU A 29 -12.44 -7.36 -8.30
C LEU A 29 -11.47 -7.66 -7.17
N MET A 30 -10.35 -8.31 -7.50
CA MET A 30 -9.41 -8.86 -6.51
C MET A 30 -8.03 -8.21 -6.61
N ASP A 31 -7.72 -7.51 -7.69
CA ASP A 31 -6.47 -6.77 -7.89
C ASP A 31 -6.71 -5.58 -8.85
N ILE A 32 -5.76 -4.67 -8.93
CA ILE A 32 -5.70 -3.67 -10.00
C ILE A 32 -5.18 -4.31 -11.31
N GLY A 33 -5.58 -3.72 -12.43
CA GLY A 33 -5.13 -4.13 -13.75
C GLY A 33 -3.79 -3.49 -14.16
N PRO A 34 -3.20 -3.96 -15.27
CA PRO A 34 -1.88 -3.53 -15.73
C PRO A 34 -1.78 -2.04 -16.08
N LYS A 35 -2.86 -1.40 -16.59
CA LYS A 35 -2.84 0.03 -16.94
C LYS A 35 -2.77 0.88 -15.67
N THR A 36 -3.58 0.54 -14.67
CA THR A 36 -3.58 1.18 -13.35
C THR A 36 -2.24 1.01 -12.65
N LEU A 37 -1.70 -0.21 -12.66
CA LEU A 37 -0.39 -0.50 -12.09
C LEU A 37 0.70 0.38 -12.71
N ALA A 38 0.72 0.51 -14.04
CA ALA A 38 1.69 1.36 -14.73
C ALA A 38 1.58 2.85 -14.32
N MET A 39 0.35 3.36 -14.17
CA MET A 39 0.13 4.73 -13.69
C MET A 39 0.64 4.92 -12.26
N PHE A 40 0.35 3.98 -11.36
CA PHE A 40 0.79 4.08 -9.96
C PHE A 40 2.30 3.99 -9.84
N LYS A 41 2.96 3.07 -10.57
CA LYS A 41 4.43 2.97 -10.58
C LYS A 41 5.09 4.27 -11.02
N LYS A 42 4.55 4.91 -12.07
CA LYS A 42 5.05 6.19 -12.56
C LYS A 42 5.02 7.28 -11.48
N GLU A 43 3.92 7.41 -10.75
CA GLU A 43 3.82 8.39 -9.66
C GLU A 43 4.80 8.07 -8.52
N LEU A 44 4.84 6.81 -8.08
CA LEU A 44 5.70 6.36 -6.98
C LEU A 44 7.18 6.62 -7.29
N GLU A 45 7.65 6.26 -8.49
CA GLU A 45 9.05 6.45 -8.87
C GLU A 45 9.48 7.92 -9.02
N SER A 46 8.51 8.84 -9.11
CA SER A 46 8.76 10.28 -9.20
C SER A 46 8.65 11.02 -7.85
N ALA A 47 8.15 10.34 -6.81
CA ALA A 47 7.86 10.96 -5.52
C ALA A 47 9.14 11.10 -4.67
N GLY A 48 9.28 12.23 -3.96
CA GLY A 48 10.34 12.42 -2.95
C GLY A 48 10.00 11.81 -1.58
N THR A 49 8.72 11.58 -1.31
CA THR A 49 8.26 10.90 -0.09
C THR A 49 7.01 10.09 -0.43
N ILE A 50 6.98 8.83 0.03
CA ILE A 50 5.89 7.89 -0.21
C ILE A 50 5.36 7.45 1.14
N VAL A 51 4.05 7.56 1.34
CA VAL A 51 3.35 6.93 2.46
C VAL A 51 2.31 6.01 1.86
N ALA A 52 2.46 4.71 2.06
CA ALA A 52 1.62 3.68 1.49
C ALA A 52 0.90 2.90 2.59
N ASN A 53 -0.41 2.70 2.47
CA ASN A 53 -1.19 1.92 3.43
C ASN A 53 -2.25 1.09 2.73
N GLY A 54 -2.21 -0.23 2.95
CA GLY A 54 -3.08 -1.21 2.30
C GLY A 54 -2.57 -1.64 0.91
N PRO A 55 -2.54 -2.95 0.62
CA PRO A 55 -2.24 -3.44 -0.72
C PRO A 55 -3.38 -3.07 -1.71
N PRO A 56 -3.10 -2.95 -3.02
CA PRO A 56 -4.11 -2.63 -4.04
C PRO A 56 -5.08 -3.79 -4.36
N GLY A 57 -4.88 -4.96 -3.77
CA GLY A 57 -5.62 -6.19 -4.06
C GLY A 57 -5.40 -7.27 -2.99
N VAL A 58 -6.04 -8.41 -3.19
CA VAL A 58 -5.99 -9.60 -2.32
C VAL A 58 -4.68 -10.37 -2.55
N PHE A 59 -3.60 -9.83 -1.99
CA PHE A 59 -2.24 -10.32 -2.23
C PHE A 59 -1.97 -11.74 -1.67
N GLU A 60 -2.83 -12.23 -0.79
CA GLU A 60 -2.78 -13.59 -0.24
C GLU A 60 -3.07 -14.65 -1.30
N LYS A 61 -3.80 -14.29 -2.36
CA LYS A 61 -4.04 -15.16 -3.51
C LYS A 61 -2.92 -14.96 -4.54
N PRO A 62 -2.14 -16.01 -4.90
CA PRO A 62 -1.02 -15.86 -5.84
C PRO A 62 -1.38 -15.26 -7.20
N ALA A 63 -2.59 -15.51 -7.71
CA ALA A 63 -3.07 -14.91 -8.97
C ALA A 63 -3.31 -13.39 -8.90
N PHE A 64 -3.45 -12.84 -7.69
CA PHE A 64 -3.82 -11.44 -7.41
C PHE A 64 -2.76 -10.70 -6.59
N SER A 65 -1.58 -11.29 -6.39
CA SER A 65 -0.46 -10.66 -5.65
C SER A 65 0.46 -9.81 -6.52
N LYS A 66 0.33 -9.91 -7.85
CA LYS A 66 1.25 -9.28 -8.81
C LYS A 66 1.36 -7.78 -8.60
N SER A 67 0.24 -7.06 -8.56
CA SER A 67 0.28 -5.60 -8.47
C SER A 67 0.83 -5.13 -7.14
N THR A 68 0.48 -5.79 -6.03
CA THR A 68 1.07 -5.52 -4.70
C THR A 68 2.59 -5.64 -4.72
N ASN A 69 3.12 -6.73 -5.28
CA ASN A 69 4.56 -6.96 -5.38
C ASN A 69 5.24 -5.92 -6.28
N GLU A 70 4.63 -5.57 -7.41
CA GLU A 70 5.18 -4.56 -8.33
C GLU A 70 5.14 -3.14 -7.76
N LEU A 71 4.14 -2.79 -6.94
CA LEU A 71 4.14 -1.52 -6.22
C LEU A 71 5.22 -1.49 -5.13
N ILE A 72 5.48 -2.62 -4.45
CA ILE A 72 6.61 -2.74 -3.52
C ILE A 72 7.94 -2.52 -4.28
N ASP A 73 8.09 -3.11 -5.46
CA ASP A 73 9.28 -2.88 -6.30
C ASP A 73 9.44 -1.43 -6.73
N ALA A 74 8.36 -0.74 -7.08
CA ALA A 74 8.40 0.68 -7.42
C ALA A 74 8.79 1.54 -6.20
N MET A 75 8.27 1.22 -5.01
CA MET A 75 8.66 1.90 -3.77
C MET A 75 10.14 1.67 -3.46
N VAL A 76 10.64 0.45 -3.56
CA VAL A 76 12.08 0.14 -3.40
C VAL A 76 12.93 0.94 -4.39
N THR A 77 12.52 0.98 -5.66
CA THR A 77 13.22 1.75 -6.69
C THR A 77 13.24 3.24 -6.35
N ALA A 78 12.14 3.80 -5.84
CA ALA A 78 12.08 5.18 -5.38
C ALA A 78 13.03 5.42 -4.19
N THR A 79 13.07 4.50 -3.21
CA THR A 79 14.00 4.56 -2.08
C THR A 79 15.45 4.57 -2.53
N GLU A 80 15.80 3.67 -3.46
CA GLU A 80 17.16 3.60 -4.03
C GLU A 80 17.54 4.89 -4.79
N LYS A 81 16.55 5.62 -5.33
CA LYS A 81 16.72 6.96 -5.93
C LYS A 81 16.72 8.11 -4.91
N GLY A 82 16.58 7.83 -3.62
CA GLY A 82 16.65 8.82 -2.53
C GLY A 82 15.30 9.28 -1.98
N ALA A 83 14.18 8.69 -2.39
CA ALA A 83 12.88 8.96 -1.77
C ALA A 83 12.81 8.37 -0.35
N TYR A 84 12.05 9.01 0.54
CA TYR A 84 11.72 8.41 1.84
C TYR A 84 10.41 7.64 1.75
N THR A 85 10.43 6.32 1.95
CA THR A 85 9.25 5.46 1.79
C THR A 85 8.80 4.87 3.12
N VAL A 86 7.52 5.05 3.43
CA VAL A 86 6.87 4.49 4.60
C VAL A 86 5.75 3.56 4.16
N ILE A 87 5.78 2.32 4.64
CA ILE A 87 4.65 1.39 4.53
C ILE A 87 3.95 1.30 5.88
N GLY A 88 2.64 1.50 5.88
CA GLY A 88 1.77 1.28 7.02
C GLY A 88 1.72 -0.20 7.40
N GLY A 89 1.79 -0.47 8.70
CA GLY A 89 1.73 -1.83 9.23
C GLY A 89 0.41 -2.55 8.94
N GLY A 90 0.39 -3.84 9.27
CA GLY A 90 -0.70 -4.75 8.93
C GLY A 90 -0.42 -5.43 7.59
N GLU A 91 -1.45 -5.55 6.75
CA GLU A 91 -1.41 -6.33 5.51
C GLU A 91 -0.32 -5.86 4.53
N PHE A 92 -0.13 -4.55 4.36
CA PHE A 92 0.86 -4.07 3.39
C PHE A 92 2.30 -4.26 3.89
N GLY A 93 2.53 -4.10 5.20
CA GLY A 93 3.79 -4.47 5.84
C GLY A 93 4.09 -5.96 5.69
N GLU A 94 3.09 -6.82 5.90
CA GLU A 94 3.22 -8.26 5.69
C GLU A 94 3.53 -8.62 4.24
N ALA A 95 2.90 -7.94 3.28
CA ALA A 95 3.22 -8.12 1.86
C ALA A 95 4.68 -7.74 1.55
N ALA A 96 5.18 -6.65 2.13
CA ALA A 96 6.58 -6.26 1.99
C ALA A 96 7.55 -7.31 2.59
N GLU A 97 7.23 -7.87 3.75
CA GLU A 97 7.99 -8.97 4.35
C GLU A 97 7.98 -10.23 3.47
N LYS A 98 6.80 -10.67 3.01
CA LYS A 98 6.67 -11.85 2.12
C LYS A 98 7.40 -11.66 0.78
N SER A 99 7.52 -10.43 0.30
CA SER A 99 8.27 -10.12 -0.92
C SER A 99 9.79 -10.21 -0.74
N GLY A 100 10.29 -10.31 0.51
CA GLY A 100 11.72 -10.31 0.84
C GLY A 100 12.39 -8.94 0.68
N LYS A 101 11.62 -7.86 0.56
CA LYS A 101 12.12 -6.50 0.26
C LYS A 101 11.90 -5.51 1.41
N ALA A 102 11.39 -5.97 2.55
CA ALA A 102 11.12 -5.14 3.72
C ALA A 102 12.33 -4.28 4.14
N SER A 103 13.54 -4.86 4.13
CA SER A 103 14.79 -4.16 4.48
C SER A 103 15.20 -3.06 3.50
N LYS A 104 14.56 -2.97 2.33
CA LYS A 104 14.81 -1.94 1.31
C LYS A 104 13.81 -0.79 1.37
N ILE A 105 12.81 -0.87 2.23
CA ILE A 105 11.85 0.22 2.49
C ILE A 105 12.42 1.06 3.65
N SER A 106 12.35 2.40 3.55
CA SER A 106 12.93 3.28 4.57
C SER A 106 12.36 3.04 5.97
N TRP A 107 11.04 2.82 6.06
CA TRP A 107 10.40 2.46 7.33
C TRP A 107 9.12 1.65 7.10
N ILE A 108 8.98 0.53 7.81
CA ILE A 108 7.72 -0.21 7.91
C ILE A 108 7.18 0.03 9.31
N SER A 109 6.07 0.76 9.38
CA SER A 109 5.38 1.01 10.64
C SER A 109 4.67 -0.26 11.10
N THR A 110 4.56 -0.48 12.41
CA THR A 110 3.62 -1.47 12.98
C THR A 110 2.26 -0.86 13.28
N GLY A 111 2.16 0.48 13.23
CA GLY A 111 1.02 1.23 13.70
C GLY A 111 -0.18 1.24 12.79
N GLY A 112 -0.08 0.79 11.53
CA GLY A 112 -1.19 0.76 10.55
C GLY A 112 -2.11 1.98 10.63
N GLY A 113 -3.30 1.81 11.20
CA GLY A 113 -4.26 2.89 11.45
C GLY A 113 -3.76 4.03 12.36
N ALA A 114 -3.00 3.74 13.42
CA ALA A 114 -2.42 4.76 14.29
C ALA A 114 -1.43 5.68 13.56
N MET A 115 -0.70 5.14 12.57
CA MET A 115 0.17 5.94 11.69
C MET A 115 -0.67 6.92 10.86
N LEU A 116 -1.77 6.44 10.27
CA LEU A 116 -2.66 7.29 9.48
C LEU A 116 -3.36 8.34 10.34
N GLU A 117 -3.80 8.00 11.55
CA GLU A 117 -4.40 8.95 12.48
C GLU A 117 -3.41 10.07 12.82
N PHE A 118 -2.16 9.71 13.13
CA PHE A 118 -1.11 10.68 13.40
C PHE A 118 -0.85 11.59 12.19
N LEU A 119 -0.74 11.02 10.98
CA LEU A 119 -0.55 11.79 9.75
C LEU A 119 -1.76 12.66 9.38
N SER A 120 -2.97 12.30 9.84
CA SER A 120 -4.16 13.13 9.69
C SER A 120 -4.21 14.34 10.63
N GLY A 121 -3.17 14.53 11.46
CA GLY A 121 -3.06 15.63 12.42
C GLY A 121 -3.81 15.39 13.73
N LYS A 122 -4.28 14.16 13.98
CA LYS A 122 -4.92 13.81 15.25
C LYS A 122 -3.85 13.45 16.28
N TRP A 123 -4.05 13.94 17.50
CA TRP A 123 -3.22 13.55 18.63
C TRP A 123 -3.59 12.15 19.09
N LEU A 124 -2.62 11.24 19.07
CA LEU A 124 -2.80 9.90 19.61
C LEU A 124 -2.89 9.98 21.15
N PRO A 125 -3.87 9.32 21.80
CA PRO A 125 -4.01 9.34 23.25
C PRO A 125 -2.74 8.96 24.01
N LEU A 126 -1.95 8.03 23.45
CA LEU A 126 -0.68 7.60 24.00
C LEU A 126 0.36 8.73 24.05
N PHE A 127 0.46 9.55 22.99
CA PHE A 127 1.41 10.66 22.95
C PHE A 127 1.04 11.74 23.97
N VAL A 128 -0.25 12.06 24.08
CA VAL A 128 -0.76 12.98 25.12
C VAL A 128 -0.44 12.47 26.52
N ALA A 129 -0.57 11.17 26.78
CA ALA A 129 -0.23 10.58 28.06
C ALA A 129 1.28 10.67 28.37
N LEU A 130 2.14 10.42 27.37
CA LEU A 130 3.60 10.53 27.51
C LEU A 130 4.05 11.97 27.76
N GLU A 131 3.50 12.95 27.04
CA GLU A 131 3.79 14.37 27.26
C GLU A 131 3.38 14.81 28.68
N ARG A 132 2.18 14.43 29.13
CA ARG A 132 1.72 14.71 30.50
C ARG A 132 2.62 14.10 31.57
N SER A 133 3.08 12.87 31.34
CA SER A 133 4.01 12.19 32.26
C SER A 133 5.34 12.96 32.34
N TYR A 134 5.91 13.32 31.19
CA TYR A 134 7.15 14.09 31.11
C TYR A 134 7.06 15.43 31.85
N SER A 135 6.00 16.19 31.63
CA SER A 135 5.79 17.48 32.31
C SER A 135 5.54 17.36 33.82
N LYS A 136 5.12 16.19 34.31
CA LYS A 136 4.82 15.98 35.73
C LYS A 136 6.03 15.55 36.55
N PHE A 137 6.95 14.80 35.95
CA PHE A 137 8.03 14.12 36.68
C PHE A 137 9.44 14.58 36.28
N LYS A 138 9.56 15.52 35.35
CA LYS A 138 10.80 16.22 35.03
C LYS A 138 10.77 17.63 35.61
#